data_AF-K9TNT1-F1
#
_entry.id   AF-K9TNT1-F1
#
_cell.length_a   1.000
_cell.length_b   1.000
_cell.length_c   1.000
_cell.angle_alpha   90.00
_cell.angle_beta   90.00
_cell.angle_gamma   90.00
#
_symmetry.space_group_name_H-M   'P 1'
#
loop_
_entity.id
_entity.type
_entity.pdbx_description
1 polymer ?
#
loop_
_entity_poly.entity_id
_entity_poly.type
_entity_poly.pdbx_seq_one_letter_code
_entity_poly.pdbx_strand_id
1 'polypeptide(L)'
;MKAIHFLEKEHIKNLTPVCPERDEWETGYWSVRRQKAFELIDCELYLHRGQKEPAFFGGIIIGFYCFDTEGVGRMKERIVFRVKRVPELEGTVTPQEGWGNEQKTVY
;
A
#
# COMPACT_ATOMS: atom_id res chain seq x y z
N MET A 1 -15.06 -7.24 1.15
CA MET A 1 -13.78 -7.67 0.54
C MET A 1 -12.69 -7.01 1.33
N LYS A 2 -11.65 -7.75 1.71
CA LYS A 2 -10.58 -7.22 2.55
C LYS A 2 -9.75 -6.24 1.72
N ALA A 3 -9.43 -5.09 2.31
CA ALA A 3 -8.68 -4.03 1.65
C ALA A 3 -7.73 -3.34 2.62
N ILE A 4 -6.65 -2.77 2.08
CA ILE A 4 -5.75 -1.89 2.82
C ILE A 4 -5.60 -0.55 2.11
N HIS A 5 -5.76 0.53 2.87
CA HIS A 5 -5.55 1.90 2.42
C HIS A 5 -4.28 2.45 3.06
N PHE A 6 -3.44 3.10 2.27
CA PHE A 6 -2.23 3.77 2.73
C PHE A 6 -2.22 5.24 2.33
N LEU A 7 -1.56 6.06 3.14
CA LEU A 7 -1.25 7.45 2.82
C LEU A 7 0.17 7.56 2.26
N GLU A 8 0.28 7.93 1.00
CA GLU A 8 1.55 8.30 0.38
C GLU A 8 1.57 9.81 0.15
N LYS A 9 2.35 10.53 0.98
CA LYS A 9 2.48 11.99 0.87
C LYS A 9 3.02 12.37 -0.51
N GLU A 10 2.45 13.42 -1.10
CA GLU A 10 2.66 13.84 -2.49
C GLU A 10 4.14 14.06 -2.88
N HIS A 11 4.97 14.47 -1.92
CA HIS A 11 6.41 14.70 -2.15
C HIS A 11 7.26 13.43 -2.12
N ILE A 12 6.66 12.27 -1.84
CA ILE A 12 7.33 10.99 -1.75
C ILE A 12 6.80 10.08 -2.87
N LYS A 13 7.49 10.05 -4.01
CA LYS A 13 7.16 9.14 -5.12
C LYS A 13 7.77 7.77 -4.84
N ASN A 14 7.05 6.93 -4.12
CA ASN A 14 7.49 5.56 -3.85
C ASN A 14 6.86 4.52 -4.78
N LEU A 15 5.84 4.89 -5.55
CA LEU A 15 5.24 4.00 -6.53
C LEU A 15 6.17 3.83 -7.74
N THR A 16 6.69 2.62 -7.92
CA THR A 16 7.68 2.29 -8.95
C THR A 16 7.14 1.22 -9.90
N PRO A 17 7.16 1.43 -11.23
CA PRO A 17 6.73 0.39 -12.17
C PRO A 17 7.78 -0.73 -12.22
N VAL A 18 7.33 -1.97 -12.10
CA VAL A 18 8.20 -3.17 -12.17
C VAL A 18 8.05 -3.86 -13.52
N CYS A 19 6.82 -3.99 -14.00
CA CYS A 19 6.54 -4.53 -15.33
C CYS A 19 5.41 -3.71 -15.98
N PRO A 20 5.75 -2.67 -16.76
CA PRO A 20 4.77 -1.79 -17.39
C PRO A 20 3.77 -2.54 -18.29
N GLU A 21 4.22 -3.58 -19.00
CA GLU A 21 3.37 -4.37 -19.90
C GLU A 21 2.28 -5.17 -19.17
N ARG A 22 2.46 -5.40 -17.87
CA ARG A 22 1.52 -6.16 -17.03
C ARG A 22 0.83 -5.30 -15.98
N ASP A 23 1.05 -3.98 -16.03
CA ASP A 23 0.57 -3.03 -15.04
C ASP A 23 0.97 -3.43 -13.60
N GLU A 24 2.20 -3.89 -13.43
CA GLU A 24 2.73 -4.28 -12.12
C GLU A 24 3.61 -3.20 -11.52
N TRP A 25 3.32 -2.85 -10.27
CA TRP A 25 3.92 -1.75 -9.55
C TRP A 25 4.36 -2.18 -8.15
N GLU A 26 5.40 -1.55 -7.64
CA GLU A 26 5.83 -1.63 -6.25
C GLU A 26 5.43 -0.35 -5.52
N THR A 27 4.90 -0.51 -4.32
CA THR A 27 4.49 0.59 -3.43
C THR A 27 5.66 1.06 -2.55
N GLY A 28 5.41 2.03 -1.66
CA GLY A 28 6.39 2.43 -0.66
C GLY A 28 6.64 1.42 0.47
N TYR A 29 7.33 1.91 1.49
CA TYR A 29 7.80 1.13 2.64
C TYR A 29 6.83 1.24 3.81
N TRP A 30 6.01 0.21 4.02
CA TRP A 30 4.91 0.27 4.98
C TRP A 30 5.23 -0.42 6.30
N SER A 31 4.72 0.14 7.40
CA SER A 31 4.83 -0.45 8.75
C SER A 31 3.77 -1.53 8.98
N VAL A 32 3.82 -2.61 8.20
CA VAL A 32 2.90 -3.75 8.29
C VAL A 32 3.65 -4.96 8.82
N ARG A 33 3.03 -5.75 9.72
CA ARG A 33 3.61 -7.02 10.17
C ARG A 33 3.59 -8.02 9.02
N ARG A 34 4.68 -8.79 8.84
CA ARG A 34 4.78 -9.84 7.81
C ARG A 34 3.55 -10.76 7.74
N GLN A 35 3.03 -11.22 8.87
CA GLN A 35 1.85 -12.09 8.90
C GLN A 35 0.64 -11.40 8.27
N LYS A 36 0.40 -10.13 8.62
CA LYS A 36 -0.68 -9.33 8.05
C LYS A 36 -0.49 -9.08 6.55
N ALA A 37 0.75 -8.86 6.10
CA ALA A 37 1.04 -8.70 4.67
C ALA A 37 0.72 -9.97 3.87
N PHE A 38 1.00 -11.15 4.44
CA PHE A 38 0.62 -12.43 3.84
C PHE A 38 -0.89 -12.61 3.72
N GLU A 39 -1.66 -12.22 4.73
CA GLU A 39 -3.13 -12.25 4.67
C GLU A 39 -3.76 -11.19 3.77
N LEU A 40 -2.95 -10.31 3.15
CA LEU A 40 -3.40 -9.27 2.23
C LEU A 40 -3.10 -9.63 0.77
N ILE A 41 -2.48 -10.78 0.49
CA ILE A 41 -2.38 -11.29 -0.88
C ILE A 41 -3.80 -11.49 -1.45
N ASP A 42 -3.96 -11.19 -2.74
CA ASP A 42 -5.24 -11.18 -3.47
C ASP A 42 -6.28 -10.17 -2.96
N CYS A 43 -5.90 -9.29 -2.03
CA CYS A 43 -6.75 -8.20 -1.53
C CYS A 43 -6.48 -6.89 -2.27
N GLU A 44 -7.42 -5.96 -2.14
CA GLU A 44 -7.31 -4.62 -2.72
C GLU A 44 -6.36 -3.73 -1.91
N LEU A 45 -5.55 -2.96 -2.61
CA LEU A 45 -4.68 -1.93 -2.05
C LEU A 45 -5.01 -0.59 -2.69
N TYR A 46 -5.14 0.43 -1.84
CA TYR A 46 -5.42 1.80 -2.24
C TYR A 46 -4.34 2.75 -1.69
N LEU A 47 -3.81 3.62 -2.54
CA LEU A 47 -2.92 4.72 -2.13
C LEU A 47 -3.65 6.05 -2.23
N HIS A 48 -3.62 6.81 -1.15
CA HIS A 48 -4.23 8.13 -1.05
C HIS A 48 -3.17 9.18 -0.74
N ARG A 49 -3.39 10.44 -1.18
CA ARG A 49 -2.56 11.58 -0.76
C ARG A 49 -2.97 12.13 0.61
N GLY A 50 -4.22 11.94 0.99
CA GLY A 50 -4.78 12.29 2.29
C GLY A 50 -5.92 11.37 2.70
N GLN A 51 -6.25 11.32 4.00
CA GLN A 51 -7.27 10.41 4.54
C GLN A 51 -8.69 10.62 3.98
N LYS A 52 -8.95 11.81 3.42
CA LYS A 52 -10.23 12.20 2.82
C LYS A 52 -10.16 12.28 1.29
N GLU A 53 -8.98 12.03 0.73
CA GLU A 53 -8.76 12.18 -0.70
C GLU A 53 -9.06 10.86 -1.42
N PRO A 54 -9.55 10.93 -2.67
CA PRO A 54 -9.69 9.73 -3.49
C PRO A 54 -8.35 9.02 -3.65
N ALA A 55 -8.40 7.70 -3.81
CA ALA A 55 -7.23 6.91 -4.12
C ALA A 55 -6.67 7.35 -5.48
N PHE A 56 -5.40 7.76 -5.53
CA PHE A 56 -4.72 8.09 -6.79
C PHE A 56 -4.16 6.83 -7.48
N PHE A 57 -4.09 5.72 -6.75
CA PHE A 57 -3.66 4.42 -7.25
C PHE A 57 -4.45 3.33 -6.53
N GLY A 58 -4.87 2.32 -7.29
CA GLY A 58 -5.61 1.16 -6.79
C GLY A 58 -5.20 -0.11 -7.53
N GLY A 59 -5.24 -1.24 -6.83
CA GLY A 59 -4.93 -2.53 -7.46
C GLY A 59 -5.03 -3.72 -6.52
N ILE A 60 -4.67 -4.89 -7.03
CA ILE A 60 -4.67 -6.15 -6.29
C ILE A 60 -3.25 -6.51 -5.88
N ILE A 61 -3.06 -6.85 -4.62
CA ILE A 61 -1.76 -7.28 -4.10
C ILE A 61 -1.43 -8.67 -4.66
N ILE A 62 -0.36 -8.75 -5.44
CA ILE A 62 0.13 -10.01 -6.04
C ILE A 62 1.37 -10.57 -5.33
N GLY A 63 1.94 -9.81 -4.39
CA GLY A 63 3.11 -10.21 -3.62
C GLY A 63 3.60 -9.11 -2.69
N PHE A 64 4.59 -9.43 -1.86
CA PHE A 64 5.32 -8.45 -1.07
C PHE A 64 6.74 -8.95 -0.77
N TYR A 65 7.63 -8.03 -0.38
CA TYR A 65 8.91 -8.37 0.21
C TYR A 65 9.19 -7.49 1.43
N CYS A 66 10.09 -7.99 2.29
CA CYS A 66 10.56 -7.28 3.47
C CYS A 66 11.80 -6.46 3.10
N PHE A 67 11.83 -5.21 3.53
CA PHE A 67 12.97 -4.31 3.42
C PHE A 67 13.44 -3.95 4.82
N ASP A 68 14.66 -4.32 5.15
CA ASP A 68 15.28 -3.97 6.43
C ASP A 68 15.91 -2.58 6.32
N THR A 69 15.37 -1.62 7.05
CA THR A 69 16.01 -0.31 7.18
C THR A 69 17.03 -0.35 8.31
N GLU A 70 18.31 -0.10 8.00
CA GLU A 70 19.31 0.17 9.03
C GLU A 70 19.02 1.51 9.71
N GLY A 71 18.94 1.50 11.04
CA GLY A 71 18.75 2.70 11.84
C GLY A 71 19.35 2.50 13.23
N VAL A 72 19.84 3.60 13.84
CA VAL A 72 20.46 3.59 15.17
C VAL A 72 19.46 3.03 16.19
N GLY A 73 19.69 1.79 16.63
CA GLY A 73 19.05 1.18 17.80
C GLY A 73 18.08 0.02 17.54
N ARG A 74 17.40 -0.10 16.38
CA ARG A 74 16.56 -1.27 16.00
C ARG A 74 16.36 -1.36 14.49
N MET A 75 16.56 -2.55 13.90
CA MET A 75 16.00 -2.87 12.58
C MET A 75 14.48 -2.73 12.64
N LYS A 76 13.91 -1.94 11.73
CA LYS A 76 12.46 -1.86 11.52
C LYS A 76 12.17 -2.48 10.16
N GLU A 77 11.63 -3.69 10.17
CA GLU A 77 11.11 -4.34 8.97
C GLU A 77 10.03 -3.45 8.34
N ARG A 78 10.18 -3.18 7.04
CA ARG A 78 9.18 -2.52 6.22
C ARG A 78 8.68 -3.48 5.15
N ILE A 79 7.42 -3.36 4.78
CA ILE A 79 6.82 -4.17 3.72
C ILE A 79 6.68 -3.31 2.47
N VAL A 80 7.16 -3.82 1.35
CA VAL A 80 6.87 -3.29 0.02
C VAL A 80 5.92 -4.27 -0.66
N PHE A 81 4.74 -3.78 -1.06
CA PHE A 81 3.78 -4.59 -1.82
C PHE A 81 4.06 -4.47 -3.31
N ARG A 82 3.98 -5.61 -4.00
CA ARG A 82 3.83 -5.69 -5.46
C ARG A 82 2.34 -5.79 -5.78
N VAL A 83 1.89 -4.91 -6.64
CA VAL A 83 0.47 -4.69 -6.91
C VAL A 83 0.26 -4.70 -8.42
N LYS A 84 -0.75 -5.46 -8.87
CA LYS A 84 -1.29 -5.32 -10.21
C LYS A 84 -2.31 -4.20 -10.19
N ARG A 85 -2.03 -3.11 -10.91
CA ARG A 85 -2.91 -1.94 -10.98
C ARG A 85 -4.26 -2.33 -11.58
N VAL A 86 -5.32 -1.78 -11.01
CA VAL A 86 -6.70 -1.90 -11.49
C VAL A 86 -7.27 -0.48 -11.54
N PRO A 87 -7.27 0.18 -12.71
CA PRO A 87 -7.69 1.58 -12.84
C PRO A 87 -9.09 1.87 -12.30
N GLU A 88 -9.98 0.88 -12.32
CA GLU A 88 -11.35 0.97 -11.80
C GLU A 88 -11.42 1.17 -10.28
N LEU A 89 -10.34 0.82 -9.55
CA LEU A 89 -10.23 1.04 -8.10
C LEU A 89 -9.73 2.45 -7.75
N GLU A 90 -9.19 3.20 -8.72
CA GLU A 90 -8.79 4.59 -8.54
C GLU A 90 -10.02 5.49 -8.37
N GLY A 91 -9.86 6.61 -7.66
CA GLY A 91 -10.99 7.46 -7.30
C GLY A 91 -11.76 7.00 -6.06
N THR A 92 -11.51 5.79 -5.55
CA THR A 92 -12.17 5.26 -4.35
C THR A 92 -11.90 6.13 -3.13
N VAL A 93 -12.96 6.56 -2.46
CA VAL A 93 -12.89 7.31 -1.19
C VAL A 93 -13.19 6.34 -0.05
N THR A 94 -12.43 6.44 1.04
CA THR A 94 -12.69 5.66 2.26
C THR A 94 -13.10 6.61 3.41
N PRO A 95 -14.05 6.23 4.28
CA PRO A 95 -14.42 7.05 5.44
C PRO A 95 -13.22 7.34 6.36
N GLN A 96 -13.24 8.48 7.07
CA GLN A 96 -12.17 8.86 7.99
C GLN A 96 -12.05 7.93 9.20
N GLU A 97 -13.11 7.22 9.56
CA GLU A 97 -13.09 6.26 10.67
C GLU A 97 -12.15 5.08 10.36
N GLY A 98 -11.37 4.65 11.36
CA GLY A 98 -10.49 3.48 11.27
C GLY A 98 -9.07 3.72 10.73
N TRP A 99 -8.69 4.97 10.42
CA TRP A 99 -7.31 5.31 10.08
C TRP A 99 -6.39 5.29 11.30
N GLY A 100 -5.27 4.56 11.22
CA GLY A 100 -4.15 4.67 12.14
C GLY A 100 -3.00 5.42 11.46
N ASN A 101 -2.83 6.71 11.77
CA ASN A 101 -1.89 7.66 11.15
C ASN A 101 -1.86 7.60 9.60
N GLU A 102 -1.16 6.62 9.04
CA GLU A 102 -0.88 6.48 7.61
C GLU A 102 -1.50 5.21 6.97
N GLN A 103 -2.21 4.37 7.72
CA GLN A 103 -2.82 3.15 7.18
C GLN A 103 -4.20 2.81 7.78
N LYS A 104 -5.04 2.15 6.99
CA LYS A 104 -6.36 1.62 7.40
C LYS A 104 -6.57 0.25 6.76
N THR A 105 -7.16 -0.69 7.50
CA THR A 105 -7.56 -2.00 6.96
C THR A 105 -9.06 -2.14 7.09
N VAL A 106 -9.70 -2.56 6.00
CA VAL A 106 -11.13 -2.84 5.92
C VAL A 106 -11.30 -4.35 5.73
N TYR A 107 -12.26 -4.95 6.42
CA TYR A 107 -12.56 -6.39 6.37
C TYR A 107 -13.89 -6.61 5.65
#